data_AF-A0A3L9I644-F1
#
_entry.id   AF-A0A3L9I644-F1
#
_cell.length_a   1.000
_cell.length_b   1.000
_cell.length_c   1.000
_cell.angle_alpha   90.00
_cell.angle_beta   90.00
_cell.angle_gamma   90.00
#
_symmetry.space_group_name_H-M   'P 1'
#
loop_
_entity.id
_entity.type
_entity.pdbx_description
1 polymer ?
#
loop_
_entity_poly.entity_id
_entity_poly.type
_entity_poly.pdbx_seq_one_letter_code
_entity_poly.pdbx_strand_id
1 'polypeptide(L)'
;GENAELYAALATVLYYQASQHMTAQTRAMIDKALALDSNEITALMLLASDAFMQANYAQAIELWQKVMDLNSPRINRTQLVESINMAKLLQRRSD
;
A
#
# COMPACT_ATOMS: atom_id res chain seq x y z
N GLY A 1 -17.26 0.84 4.43
CA GLY A 1 -16.52 1.37 5.57
C GLY A 1 -16.11 0.26 6.52
N GLU A 2 -16.95 -0.07 7.49
CA GLU A 2 -16.57 -0.90 8.66
C GLU A 2 -15.96 -2.28 8.29
N ASN A 3 -16.52 -2.96 7.29
CA ASN A 3 -15.97 -4.23 6.80
C ASN A 3 -14.64 -4.08 6.06
N ALA A 4 -14.40 -2.96 5.37
CA ALA A 4 -13.16 -2.72 4.64
C ALA A 4 -11.99 -2.53 5.61
N GLU A 5 -12.19 -1.71 6.64
CA GLU A 5 -11.19 -1.50 7.71
C GLU A 5 -10.87 -2.82 8.42
N LEU A 6 -11.86 -3.68 8.68
CA LEU A 6 -11.65 -5.00 9.27
C LEU A 6 -10.77 -5.90 8.39
N TYR A 7 -11.06 -5.98 7.08
CA TYR A 7 -10.24 -6.77 6.16
C TYR A 7 -8.82 -6.21 6.03
N ALA A 8 -8.66 -4.89 6.02
CA ALA A 8 -7.34 -4.27 5.96
C ALA A 8 -6.53 -4.47 7.25
N ALA A 9 -7.17 -4.42 8.41
CA ALA A 9 -6.55 -4.78 9.68
C ALA A 9 -6.11 -6.24 9.69
N LEU A 10 -6.96 -7.16 9.22
CA LEU A 10 -6.63 -8.57 9.10
C LEU A 10 -5.46 -8.79 8.11
N ALA A 11 -5.46 -8.10 6.97
CA ALA A 11 -4.34 -8.13 6.03
C ALA A 11 -3.04 -7.69 6.70
N THR A 12 -3.08 -6.62 7.49
CA THR A 12 -1.94 -6.11 8.24
C THR A 12 -1.39 -7.18 9.18
N VAL A 13 -2.25 -7.84 9.96
CA VAL A 13 -1.86 -8.93 10.86
C VAL A 13 -1.21 -10.08 10.08
N LEU A 14 -1.83 -10.54 8.99
CA LEU A 14 -1.29 -11.62 8.16
C LEU A 14 0.07 -11.25 7.54
N TYR A 15 0.23 -9.99 7.10
CA TYR A 15 1.49 -9.49 6.56
C TYR A 15 2.61 -9.51 7.60
N TYR A 16 2.34 -9.04 8.83
CA TYR A 16 3.33 -9.09 9.91
C TYR A 16 3.65 -10.52 10.36
N GLN A 17 2.63 -11.41 10.42
CA GLN A 17 2.84 -12.83 10.69
C GLN A 17 3.71 -13.51 9.62
N ALA A 18 3.57 -13.09 8.36
CA ALA A 18 4.41 -13.53 7.26
C ALA A 18 5.76 -12.81 7.19
N SER A 19 6.24 -12.20 8.29
CA SER A 19 7.51 -11.45 8.33
C SER A 19 7.58 -10.30 7.32
N GLN A 20 6.48 -9.60 7.11
CA GLN A 20 6.34 -8.51 6.12
C GLN A 20 6.53 -8.99 4.67
N HIS A 21 6.11 -10.21 4.38
CA HIS A 21 6.01 -10.71 3.02
C HIS A 21 4.55 -10.77 2.57
N MET A 22 4.28 -10.31 1.35
CA MET A 22 2.95 -10.41 0.77
C MET A 22 2.63 -11.85 0.41
N THR A 23 1.69 -12.45 1.14
CA THR A 23 1.18 -13.78 0.84
C THR A 23 -0.11 -13.70 0.03
N ALA A 24 -0.51 -14.81 -0.59
CA ALA A 24 -1.81 -14.90 -1.28
C ALA A 24 -2.98 -14.60 -0.33
N GLN A 25 -2.89 -14.98 0.94
CA GLN A 25 -3.92 -14.70 1.94
C GLN A 25 -3.98 -13.22 2.28
N THR A 26 -2.82 -12.58 2.50
CA THR A 26 -2.73 -11.13 2.73
C THR A 26 -3.33 -10.37 1.55
N ARG A 27 -2.95 -10.72 0.32
CA ARG A 27 -3.48 -10.10 -0.90
C ARG A 27 -4.99 -10.25 -1.01
N ALA A 28 -5.52 -11.45 -0.75
CA ALA A 28 -6.96 -11.68 -0.77
C ALA A 28 -7.73 -10.81 0.25
N MET A 29 -7.15 -10.53 1.42
CA MET A 29 -7.78 -9.63 2.41
C MET A 29 -7.73 -8.18 1.95
N ILE A 30 -6.61 -7.74 1.38
CA ILE A 30 -6.47 -6.41 0.76
C ILE A 30 -7.50 -6.23 -0.36
N ASP A 31 -7.62 -7.20 -1.27
CA ASP A 31 -8.54 -7.13 -2.40
C ASP A 31 -10.00 -7.04 -1.91
N LYS A 32 -10.35 -7.77 -0.85
CA LYS A 32 -11.66 -7.66 -0.20
C LYS A 32 -11.89 -6.28 0.43
N ALA A 33 -10.87 -5.72 1.10
CA ALA A 33 -10.95 -4.39 1.66
C ALA A 33 -11.20 -3.34 0.56
N LEU A 34 -10.42 -3.40 -0.53
CA LEU A 34 -10.51 -2.47 -1.65
C LEU A 34 -11.78 -2.64 -2.48
N ALA A 35 -12.36 -3.84 -2.53
CA ALA A 35 -13.66 -4.07 -3.16
C ALA A 35 -14.81 -3.41 -2.38
N LEU A 36 -14.66 -3.29 -1.06
CA LEU A 36 -15.65 -2.66 -0.18
C LEU A 36 -15.42 -1.16 -0.01
N ASP A 37 -14.16 -0.74 -0.04
CA ASP A 37 -13.74 0.65 -0.03
C ASP A 37 -12.46 0.80 -0.85
N SER A 38 -12.60 1.28 -2.08
CA SER A 38 -11.48 1.47 -3.00
C SER A 38 -10.46 2.50 -2.53
N ASN A 39 -10.79 3.25 -1.46
CA ASN A 39 -9.98 4.29 -0.87
C ASN A 39 -9.50 3.88 0.54
N GLU A 40 -9.60 2.61 0.92
CA GLU A 40 -9.09 2.14 2.19
C GLU A 40 -7.55 2.28 2.22
N ILE A 41 -7.10 3.18 3.08
CA ILE A 41 -5.73 3.67 3.11
C ILE A 41 -4.75 2.58 3.53
N THR A 42 -5.12 1.74 4.49
CA THR A 42 -4.25 0.71 5.06
C THR A 42 -3.90 -0.35 4.00
N ALA A 43 -4.89 -0.79 3.23
CA ALA A 43 -4.78 -1.72 2.11
C ALA A 43 -3.96 -1.13 0.97
N LEU A 44 -4.20 0.14 0.60
CA LEU A 44 -3.40 0.83 -0.41
C LEU A 44 -1.93 0.96 0.00
N MET A 45 -1.66 1.30 1.27
CA MET A 45 -0.29 1.43 1.80
C MET A 45 0.46 0.09 1.83
N LEU A 46 -0.22 -1.01 2.21
CA LEU A 46 0.36 -2.36 2.17
C LEU A 46 0.70 -2.79 0.74
N LEU A 47 -0.19 -2.54 -0.23
CA LEU A 47 0.08 -2.82 -1.64
C LEU A 47 1.24 -2.00 -2.19
N ALA A 48 1.31 -0.71 -1.84
CA ALA A 48 2.38 0.16 -2.31
C ALA A 48 3.74 -0.30 -1.77
N SER A 49 3.78 -0.70 -0.50
CA SER A 49 4.98 -1.24 0.15
C SER A 49 5.42 -2.56 -0.50
N ASP A 50 4.48 -3.47 -0.76
CA ASP A 50 4.77 -4.72 -1.47
C ASP A 50 5.30 -4.49 -2.88
N ALA A 51 4.65 -3.61 -3.65
CA ALA A 51 5.09 -3.25 -4.99
C ALA A 51 6.51 -2.66 -4.98
N PHE A 52 6.82 -1.79 -4.01
CA PHE A 52 8.16 -1.24 -3.85
C PHE A 52 9.21 -2.33 -3.56
N MET A 53 8.90 -3.27 -2.67
CA MET A 53 9.78 -4.39 -2.32
C MET A 53 10.02 -5.35 -3.49
N GLN A 54 9.04 -5.49 -4.38
CA GLN A 54 9.14 -6.28 -5.61
C GLN A 54 9.81 -5.52 -6.78
N ALA A 55 10.38 -4.34 -6.54
CA ALA A 55 10.93 -3.44 -7.57
C ALA A 55 9.90 -2.97 -8.61
N ASN A 56 8.60 -3.12 -8.34
CA ASN A 56 7.51 -2.55 -9.14
C ASN A 56 7.29 -1.08 -8.75
N TYR A 57 8.31 -0.25 -8.96
CA TYR A 57 8.32 1.14 -8.52
C TYR A 57 7.20 1.98 -9.14
N ALA A 58 6.83 1.71 -10.41
CA ALA A 58 5.71 2.38 -11.07
C ALA A 58 4.39 2.20 -10.29
N GLN A 59 4.07 0.96 -9.93
CA GLN A 59 2.86 0.62 -9.19
C GLN A 59 2.90 1.20 -7.77
N ALA A 60 4.05 1.16 -7.10
CA ALA A 60 4.21 1.76 -5.77
C ALA A 60 3.94 3.28 -5.79
N ILE A 61 4.48 3.98 -6.80
CA ILE A 61 4.27 5.42 -7.00
C ILE A 61 2.78 5.74 -7.22
N GLU A 62 2.10 4.99 -8.10
CA GLU A 62 0.68 5.20 -8.38
C GLU A 62 -0.19 5.02 -7.12
N LEU A 63 0.09 3.98 -6.33
CA LEU A 63 -0.65 3.70 -5.10
C LEU A 63 -0.42 4.77 -4.04
N TRP A 64 0.83 5.19 -3.82
CA TRP A 64 1.14 6.28 -2.89
C TRP A 64 0.55 7.62 -3.35
N GLN A 65 0.57 7.91 -4.66
CA GLN A 65 -0.07 9.11 -5.19
C GLN A 65 -1.58 9.09 -4.92
N LYS A 66 -2.23 7.94 -5.15
CA LYS A 66 -3.65 7.77 -4.82
C LYS A 66 -3.91 8.03 -3.33
N VAL A 67 -3.10 7.48 -2.42
CA VAL A 67 -3.22 7.72 -0.97
C VAL A 67 -3.03 9.21 -0.63
N MET A 68 -2.13 9.91 -1.33
CA MET A 68 -1.91 11.34 -1.15
C MET A 68 -3.16 12.15 -1.52
N ASP A 69 -3.80 11.78 -2.62
CA ASP A 69 -4.98 12.46 -3.17
C ASP A 69 -6.21 12.28 -2.26
N LEU A 70 -6.26 11.20 -1.47
CA LEU A 70 -7.29 10.99 -0.44
C LEU A 70 -7.22 12.00 0.72
N ASN A 71 -6.12 12.77 0.82
CA ASN A 71 -5.97 13.91 1.73
C ASN A 71 -6.21 13.59 3.22
N SER A 72 -6.06 12.31 3.62
CA SER A 72 -6.39 11.85 4.98
C SER A 72 -5.43 12.40 6.04
N PRO A 73 -5.93 12.86 7.20
CA PRO A 73 -5.09 13.35 8.29
C PRO A 73 -4.27 12.24 8.98
N ARG A 74 -4.62 10.96 8.74
CA ARG A 74 -3.88 9.81 9.28
C ARG A 74 -2.54 9.59 8.60
N ILE A 75 -2.33 10.18 7.42
CA ILE A 75 -1.14 9.97 6.61
C ILE A 75 -0.17 11.13 6.73
N ASN A 76 1.08 10.80 7.01
CA ASN A 76 2.19 11.74 6.92
C ASN A 76 2.54 11.96 5.43
N ARG A 77 2.09 13.08 4.87
CA ARG A 77 2.34 13.41 3.46
C ARG A 77 3.82 13.58 3.14
N THR A 78 4.61 14.10 4.08
CA THR A 78 6.05 14.24 3.88
C THR A 78 6.70 12.89 3.66
N GLN A 79 6.39 11.90 4.50
CA GLN A 79 6.88 10.53 4.35
C GLN A 79 6.43 9.89 3.03
N LEU A 80 5.19 10.16 2.61
CA LEU A 80 4.65 9.65 1.36
C LEU A 80 5.37 10.25 0.13
N VAL A 81 5.61 11.56 0.15
CA VAL A 81 6.40 12.26 -0.88
C VAL A 81 7.82 11.71 -0.94
N GLU A 82 8.46 11.49 0.21
CA GLU A 82 9.79 10.88 0.28
C GLU A 82 9.81 9.47 -0.33
N SER A 83 8.81 8.65 0.00
CA SER A 83 8.67 7.29 -0.54
C SER A 83 8.50 7.30 -2.07
N ILE A 84 7.64 8.17 -2.59
CA ILE A 84 7.44 8.37 -4.03
C ILE A 84 8.74 8.82 -4.71
N ASN A 85 9.44 9.80 -4.14
CA ASN A 85 10.70 10.29 -4.70
C ASN A 85 11.78 9.21 -4.71
N MET A 86 11.84 8.38 -3.67
CA MET A 86 12.75 7.24 -3.60
C MET A 86 12.43 6.20 -4.67
N ALA A 87 11.15 5.82 -4.85
CA ALA A 87 10.75 4.91 -5.92
C ALA A 87 11.08 5.47 -7.31
N LYS A 88 10.85 6.76 -7.56
CA LYS A 88 11.24 7.42 -8.82
C LYS A 88 12.75 7.42 -9.05
N LEU A 89 13.54 7.50 -7.99
CA LEU A 89 15.00 7.42 -8.08
C LEU A 89 15.44 5.99 -8.43
N LEU A 90 14.87 4.98 -7.76
CA LEU A 90 15.20 3.58 -8.00
C LEU A 90 14.74 3.12 -9.38
N GLN A 91 13.55 3.53 -9.82
CA GLN A 91 13.02 3.24 -11.16
C GLN A 91 13.99 3.71 -12.25
N ARG A 92 14.48 4.95 -12.14
CA ARG A 92 15.47 5.52 -13.08
C ARG A 92 16.84 4.84 -13.03
N ARG A 93 17.14 4.07 -11.99
CA ARG A 93 18.38 3.31 -11.84
C ARG A 93 18.26 1.87 -12.33
N SER A 94 17.02 1.36 -12.43
CA SER A 94 16.73 0.03 -12.98
C SER A 94 16.49 0.03 -14.49
N ASP A 95 16.37 1.21 -15.10
CA ASP A 95 16.34 1.45 -16.55
C ASP A 95 17.78 1.54 -17.12
#